data_AF-A0A3E0E5G4-F1
#
_entry.id   AF-A0A3E0E5G4-F1
#
_cell.length_a   1.000
_cell.length_b   1.000
_cell.length_c   1.000
_cell.angle_alpha   90.00
_cell.angle_beta   90.00
_cell.angle_gamma   90.00
#
_symmetry.space_group_name_H-M   'P 1'
#
loop_
_entity.id
_entity.type
_entity.pdbx_description
1 polymer ?
#
loop_
_entity_poly.entity_id
_entity_poly.type
_entity_poly.pdbx_seq_one_letter_code
_entity_poly.pdbx_strand_id
1 'polypeptide(L)' 'MEINLNNISVIYPNETNPQPRKVNFTADGEFLSINILDDTKDSIGISLEKQEVELLIDTLQLILKHNLIEELA' A
#
# COMPACT_ATOMS: atom_id res chain seq x y z
N MET A 1 0.35 5.53 14.55
CA MET A 1 -0.95 5.07 14.02
C MET A 1 -0.75 3.69 13.42
N GLU A 2 -1.73 2.79 13.54
CA GLU A 2 -1.66 1.45 12.93
C GLU A 2 -2.99 1.14 12.22
N ILE A 3 -2.92 0.61 10.99
CA ILE A 3 -4.06 0.18 10.19
C ILE A 3 -3.78 -1.23 9.68
N ASN A 4 -4.72 -2.14 9.91
CA ASN A 4 -4.63 -3.52 9.45
C ASN A 4 -5.71 -3.78 8.39
N LEU A 5 -5.29 -4.10 7.17
CA LEU A 5 -6.17 -4.50 6.08
C LEU A 5 -6.04 -6.00 5.85
N ASN A 6 -7.17 -6.70 5.80
CA ASN A 6 -7.21 -8.13 5.52
C ASN A 6 -7.70 -8.37 4.09
N ASN A 7 -7.31 -9.51 3.49
CA ASN A 7 -7.73 -9.95 2.17
C ASN A 7 -7.39 -8.98 1.03
N ILE A 8 -6.23 -8.34 1.09
CA ILE A 8 -5.72 -7.53 -0.02
C ILE A 8 -5.13 -8.46 -1.07
N SER A 9 -5.52 -8.28 -2.33
CA SER A 9 -5.00 -9.03 -3.46
C SER A 9 -3.56 -8.60 -3.76
N VAL A 10 -2.60 -9.48 -3.50
CA VAL A 10 -1.17 -9.22 -3.69
C VAL A 10 -0.59 -10.31 -4.57
N ILE A 11 0.27 -9.95 -5.52
CA ILE A 11 1.03 -10.89 -6.34
C ILE A 11 2.52 -10.65 -6.12
N TYR A 12 3.25 -11.69 -5.68
CA TYR A 12 4.71 -11.62 -5.61
C TYR A 12 5.34 -11.88 -6.98
N PRO A 13 6.58 -11.41 -7.25
CA PRO A 13 7.23 -11.63 -8.55
C PRO A 13 7.37 -13.09 -8.96
N ASN A 14 7.36 -14.02 -8.00
CA ASN A 14 7.44 -15.46 -8.22
C ASN A 14 6.06 -16.16 -8.27
N GLU A 15 4.97 -15.39 -8.28
CA GLU A 15 3.60 -15.92 -8.34
C GLU A 15 2.95 -15.58 -9.68
N THR A 16 2.14 -16.51 -10.18
CA THR A 16 1.37 -16.33 -11.42
C THR A 16 -0.02 -15.75 -11.16
N ASN A 17 -0.55 -15.93 -9.95
CA ASN A 17 -1.89 -15.50 -9.56
C ASN A 17 -1.83 -14.71 -8.25
N PRO A 18 -2.60 -13.62 -8.12
CA PRO A 18 -2.73 -12.89 -6.86
C PRO A 18 -3.27 -13.77 -5.74
N GLN A 19 -2.74 -13.60 -4.53
CA GLN A 19 -3.22 -14.25 -3.32
C GLN A 19 -3.76 -13.20 -2.34
N PRO A 20 -4.82 -13.52 -1.58
CA PRO A 20 -5.30 -12.66 -0.51
C PRO A 20 -4.29 -12.65 0.65
N ARG A 21 -3.83 -11.47 1.03
CA ARG A 21 -2.85 -11.26 2.11
C ARG A 21 -3.30 -10.20 3.10
N LYS A 22 -2.69 -10.23 4.28
CA LYS A 22 -2.85 -9.16 5.26
C LYS A 22 -1.80 -8.08 5.00
N VAL A 23 -2.24 -6.83 4.98
CA VAL A 23 -1.36 -5.67 4.85
C VAL A 23 -1.50 -4.81 6.09
N ASN A 24 -0.38 -4.50 6.73
CA ASN A 24 -0.31 -3.65 7.90
C ASN A 24 0.39 -2.33 7.51
N PHE A 25 -0.23 -1.23 7.89
CA PHE A 25 0.35 0.10 7.82
C PHE A 25 0.66 0.56 9.25
N THR A 26 1.91 0.90 9.52
CA THR A 26 2.34 1.46 10.80
C THR A 26 3.02 2.79 10.54
N ALA A 27 2.67 3.81 11.32
CA ALA A 27 3.30 5.13 11.27
C ALA A 27 3.72 5.57 12.67
N ASP A 28 4.97 5.99 12.81
CA ASP A 28 5.59 6.41 14.08
C ASP A 28 5.98 7.91 14.13
N GLY A 29 5.59 8.67 13.09
CA GLY A 29 5.82 10.11 12.99
C GLY A 29 7.02 10.49 12.13
N GLU A 30 7.96 9.57 11.94
CA GLU A 30 9.10 9.73 11.02
C GLU A 30 8.90 8.90 9.76
N PHE A 31 8.36 7.68 9.92
CA PHE A 31 8.20 6.73 8.84
C PHE A 31 6.76 6.25 8.70
N LEU A 32 6.40 5.86 7.48
CA LEU A 32 5.27 5.00 7.18
C LEU A 32 5.80 3.65 6.70
N SER A 33 5.58 2.60 7.51
CA SER A 33 5.87 1.23 7.12
C SER A 33 4.63 0.56 6.54
N ILE A 34 4.79 -0.07 5.38
CA ILE A 34 3.77 -0.87 4.70
C ILE A 34 4.29 -2.29 4.66
N ASN A 35 3.67 -3.19 5.41
CA ASN A 35 4.08 -4.58 5.56
C ASN A 35 3.03 -5.51 4.98
N ILE A 36 3.46 -6.42 4.12
CA ILE A 36 2.67 -7.51 3.58
C ILE A 36 3.02 -8.75 4.40
N LEU A 37 2.03 -9.24 5.15
CA LEU A 37 2.13 -10.39 6.02
C LEU A 37 1.60 -11.63 5.28
N ASP A 38 2.40 -12.68 5.28
CA ASP A 38 2.09 -13.98 4.68
C ASP A 38 2.45 -15.07 5.69
N ASP A 39 1.53 -16.01 5.92
CA ASP A 39 1.74 -17.11 6.88
C ASP A 39 2.62 -18.23 6.30
N THR A 40 2.80 -18.25 4.98
CA THR A 40 3.52 -19.31 4.24
C THR A 40 4.85 -18.85 3.65
N LYS A 41 5.10 -17.54 3.61
CA LYS A 41 6.29 -16.92 3.04
C LYS A 41 6.84 -15.87 3.98
N ASP A 42 8.08 -15.44 3.73
CA ASP A 42 8.63 -14.30 4.43
C ASP A 42 7.74 -13.07 4.20
N SER A 43 7.42 -12.40 5.31
CA SER A 43 6.73 -11.11 5.25
C SER A 43 7.68 -10.08 4.65
N ILE A 44 7.16 -9.27 3.74
CA ILE A 44 7.94 -8.21 3.08
C ILE A 44 7.36 -6.86 3.44
N GLY A 45 8.16 -5.81 3.39
CA GLY A 45 7.67 -4.47 3.64
C GLY A 45 8.53 -3.40 3.00
N ILE A 46 7.95 -2.21 2.92
CA ILE A 46 8.65 -0.99 2.56
C ILE A 46 8.42 0.04 3.65
N SER A 47 9.43 0.85 3.94
CA SER A 47 9.31 2.01 4.81
C SER A 47 9.53 3.25 3.96
N LEU A 48 8.66 4.23 4.15
CA LEU A 48 8.71 5.52 3.48
C LEU A 48 9.03 6.59 4.51
N GLU A 49 9.98 7.46 4.18
CA GLU A 49 10.23 8.69 4.93
C GLU A 49 9.13 9.71 4.69
N LYS A 50 9.01 10.70 5.57
CA LYS A 50 8.02 11.77 5.47
C LYS A 50 7.90 12.39 4.06
N GLN A 51 9.02 12.69 3.41
CA GLN A 51 9.03 13.31 2.07
C GLN A 51 8.46 12.38 1.00
N GLU A 52 8.73 11.08 1.12
CA GLU A 52 8.21 10.06 0.20
C GLU A 52 6.72 9.81 0.43
N VAL A 53 6.26 9.90 1.69
CA VAL A 53 4.84 9.85 2.04
C VAL A 53 4.09 11.06 1.46
N GLU A 54 4.67 12.27 1.56
CA GLU A 54 4.08 13.48 0.96
C GLU A 54 3.93 13.31 -0.56
N LEU A 55 4.99 12.84 -1.24
CA LEU A 55 4.94 12.55 -2.68
C LEU A 55 3.90 11.49 -3.05
N LEU A 56 3.78 10.43 -2.24
CA LEU A 56 2.76 9.39 -2.44
C LEU A 56 1.36 9.96 -2.34
N ILE A 57 1.09 10.78 -1.33
CA ILE A 57 -0.22 11.42 -1.13
C ILE A 57 -0.56 12.32 -2.32
N ASP A 58 0.36 13.19 -2.73
CA ASP A 58 0.16 14.10 -3.87
C ASP A 58 -0.14 13.33 -5.16
N THR A 59 0.60 12.25 -5.41
CA THR A 59 0.41 11.40 -6.58
C THR A 59 -0.95 10.69 -6.55
N LEU A 60 -1.36 10.14 -5.40
CA LEU A 60 -2.66 9.48 -5.25
C LEU A 60 -3.81 10.48 -5.43
N GLN A 61 -3.69 11.70 -4.89
CA GLN A 61 -4.68 12.75 -5.07
C GLN A 61 -4.81 13.15 -6.54
N LEU A 62 -3.69 13.26 -7.26
CA LEU A 62 -3.69 13.55 -8.69
C LEU A 62 -4.44 12.46 -9.46
N ILE A 63 -4.14 11.18 -9.20
CA ILE A 63 -4.80 10.04 -9.85
C ILE A 63 -6.29 10.03 -9.56
N LEU A 64 -6.68 10.17 -8.29
CA LEU A 64 -8.09 10.20 -7.89
C LEU A 64 -8.84 11.35 -8.57
N LYS A 65 -8.24 12.54 -8.64
CA LYS A 65 -8.85 13.69 -9.31
C LYS A 65 -9.04 13.44 -10.80
N HIS A 66 -8.08 12.83 -11.48
CA HIS A 66 -8.21 12.50 -12.91
C HIS A 66 -9.29 11.44 -13.16
N ASN A 67 -9.30 10.36 -12.37
CA ASN A 67 -10.32 9.30 -12.51
C ASN A 67 -11.73 9.81 -12.20
N LEU A 68 -11.89 10.71 -11.22
CA LEU A 68 -13.18 11.36 -10.94
C LEU A 68 -13.64 12.28 -12.08
N ILE A 69 -12.71 12.89 -12.83
CA ILE A 69 -13.04 13.69 -14.00
C ILE A 69 -13.50 12.79 -15.15
N GLU A 70 -12.88 11.63 -15.34
CA GLU A 70 -13.29 10.65 -16.37
C GLU A 70 -14.66 10.01 -16.08
N GLU A 71 -15.02 9.77 -14.81
CA GLU A 71 -16.35 9.25 -14.45
C GLU A 71 -17.49 10.28 -14.59
N LEU A 72 -17.18 11.58 -14.68
CA LEU A 72 -18.16 12.68 -14.79
C LEU A 72 -18.28 13.27 -16.20
N ALA A 73 -17.50 12.78 -17.17
CA ALA A 73 -17.48 13.22 -18.57
C ALA A 73 -18.23 12.25 -19.49
#